data_AF-A0A1G7FV92-F1
#
_entry.id   AF-A0A1G7FV92-F1
#
_cell.length_a   1.000
_cell.length_b   1.000
_cell.length_c   1.000
_cell.angle_alpha   90.00
_cell.angle_beta   90.00
_cell.angle_gamma   90.00
#
_symmetry.space_group_name_H-M   'P 1'
#
loop_
_entity.id
_entity.type
_entity.pdbx_description
1 polymer ?
#
loop_
_entity_poly.entity_id
_entity_poly.type
_entity_poly.pdbx_seq_one_letter_code
_entity_poly.pdbx_strand_id
1 'polypeptide(L)' 'MTQLRWLLRAKRWAQNPPSKARVKFVFAIIAVCVALYGVEKLVGLPDWMQVNGASKIKVRPAP' A
#
# COMPACT_ATOMS: atom_id res chain seq x y z
N MET A 1 -5.66 21.25 -6.29
CA MET A 1 -4.97 21.77 -5.07
C MET A 1 -4.53 20.63 -4.14
N THR A 2 -3.64 19.75 -4.62
CA THR A 2 -3.31 18.46 -3.97
C THR A 2 -1.84 18.34 -3.59
N GLN A 3 -0.93 18.97 -4.34
CA GLN A 3 0.52 18.82 -4.14
C GLN A 3 1.03 19.50 -2.86
N LEU A 4 0.50 20.68 -2.53
CA LEU A 4 0.92 21.44 -1.35
C LEU A 4 0.67 20.68 -0.03
N ARG A 5 -0.39 19.87 0.04
CA ARG A 5 -0.74 19.10 1.25
C ARG A 5 0.31 18.02 1.54
N TRP A 6 0.79 17.34 0.52
CA TRP A 6 1.84 16.32 0.65
C TRP A 6 3.17 16.94 1.09
N LEU A 7 3.55 18.08 0.52
CA LEU A 7 4.76 18.82 0.91
C LEU A 7 4.71 19.27 2.37
N LEU A 8 3.57 19.81 2.83
CA LEU A 8 3.39 20.22 4.22
C LEU A 8 3.45 19.02 5.19
N ARG A 9 2.91 17.87 4.78
CA ARG A 9 2.96 16.64 5.59
C ARG A 9 4.39 16.06 5.68
N ALA A 10 5.14 16.08 4.58
CA ALA A 10 6.55 15.67 4.55
C ALA A 10 7.41 16.59 5.44
N LYS A 11 7.22 17.91 5.34
CA LYS A 11 7.88 18.88 6.24
C LYS A 11 7.57 18.57 7.71
N ARG A 12 6.31 18.26 8.04
CA ARG A 12 5.91 17.92 9.41
C ARG A 12 6.53 16.63 9.91
N TRP A 13 6.70 15.61 9.05
CA TRP A 13 7.41 14.38 9.39
C TRP A 13 8.90 14.62 9.67
N ALA A 14 9.55 15.53 8.94
CA ALA A 14 10.94 15.88 9.19
C ALA A 14 11.12 16.62 10.54
N GLN A 15 10.18 17.50 10.89
CA GLN A 15 10.24 18.29 12.13
C GLN A 15 9.74 17.54 13.37
N ASN A 16 8.67 16.76 13.23
CA ASN A 16 8.07 16.00 14.31
C ASN A 16 7.62 14.64 13.76
N PRO A 17 8.54 13.67 13.69
CA PRO A 17 8.26 12.38 13.10
C PRO A 17 7.20 11.64 13.92
N PRO A 18 6.30 10.89 13.27
CA PRO A 18 5.42 9.97 13.97
C PRO A 18 6.24 8.95 14.79
N SER A 19 5.65 8.44 15.88
CA SER A 19 6.31 7.50 16.77
C SER A 19 7.05 6.38 16.01
N LYS A 20 8.32 6.15 16.39
CA LYS A 20 9.19 5.15 15.76
C LYS A 20 8.55 3.75 15.71
N ALA A 21 7.72 3.41 16.71
CA ALA A 21 6.98 2.15 16.74
C ALA A 21 5.99 2.03 15.57
N ARG A 22 5.25 3.10 15.26
CA ARG A 22 4.30 3.14 14.15
C ARG A 22 5.01 3.05 12.80
N VAL A 23 6.15 3.72 12.65
CA VAL A 23 6.96 3.66 11.43
C VAL A 23 7.45 2.22 11.20
N LYS A 24 8.08 1.61 12.22
CA LYS A 24 8.55 0.22 12.14
C LYS A 24 7.42 -0.76 11.82
N PHE A 25 6.25 -0.58 12.42
CA PHE A 25 5.08 -1.41 12.17
C PHE A 25 4.66 -1.36 10.70
N VAL A 26 4.54 -0.16 10.12
CA VAL A 26 4.19 0.00 8.71
C VAL A 26 5.27 -0.58 7.79
N PHE A 27 6.55 -0.36 8.10
CA PHE A 27 7.65 -0.95 7.33
C PHE A 27 7.66 -2.49 7.40
N ALA A 28 7.33 -3.08 8.56
CA ALA A 28 7.21 -4.53 8.70
C ALA A 28 6.08 -5.08 7.83
N ILE A 29 4.92 -4.42 7.81
CA ILE A 29 3.80 -4.81 6.94
C ILE A 29 4.22 -4.72 5.46
N ILE A 30 4.85 -3.62 5.05
CA ILE A 30 5.34 -3.46 3.67
C ILE A 30 6.33 -4.58 3.32
N ALA A 31 7.26 -4.92 4.22
CA ALA A 31 8.20 -6.01 4.00
C ALA A 31 7.49 -7.36 3.81
N VAL A 32 6.45 -7.65 4.60
CA VAL A 32 5.63 -8.86 4.43
C VAL A 32 4.93 -8.85 3.07
N CYS A 33 4.32 -7.73 2.65
CA CYS A 33 3.69 -7.62 1.34
C CYS A 33 4.67 -7.83 0.18
N VAL A 34 5.88 -7.25 0.28
CA VAL A 34 6.93 -7.43 -0.73
C VAL A 34 7.42 -8.87 -0.76
N ALA A 35 7.60 -9.50 0.41
CA ALA A 35 7.98 -10.91 0.49
C ALA A 35 6.92 -11.82 -0.15
N LEU A 36 5.64 -11.59 0.15
CA LEU A 36 4.53 -12.33 -0.48
C LEU A 36 4.51 -12.16 -2.00
N TYR A 37 4.70 -10.94 -2.50
CA TYR A 37 4.80 -10.69 -3.94
C TYR A 37 6.00 -11.39 -4.58
N GLY A 38 7.14 -11.42 -3.89
CA GLY A 38 8.32 -12.18 -4.33
C GLY A 38 8.02 -13.68 -4.42
N VAL A 39 7.35 -14.23 -3.40
CA VAL A 39 6.94 -15.65 -3.37
C VAL A 39 5.95 -15.96 -4.51
N GLU A 40 4.98 -15.09 -4.76
CA GLU A 40 4.02 -15.21 -5.87
C GLU A 40 4.73 -15.35 -7.22
N LYS A 41 5.80 -14.56 -7.45
CA LYS A 41 6.53 -14.58 -8.72
C LYS A 41 7.49 -15.76 -8.88
N LEU A 42 7.99 -16.32 -7.78
CA LEU A 42 9.01 -17.38 -7.83
C LEU A 42 8.40 -18.80 -7.78
N VAL A 43 7.37 -19.01 -6.95
CA VAL A 43 6.79 -20.34 -6.70
C VAL A 43 5.35 -20.44 -7.19
N GLY A 44 4.67 -19.30 -7.38
CA GLY A 44 3.23 -19.25 -7.58
C GLY A 44 2.49 -19.34 -6.24
N LEU A 45 1.39 -18.59 -6.13
CA LEU A 45 0.51 -18.69 -4.97
C LEU A 45 -0.43 -19.89 -5.12
N PRO A 46 -0.72 -20.63 -4.03
CA PRO A 46 -1.65 -21.74 -4.05
C PRO A 46 -3.08 -21.27 -4.37
N ASP A 47 -3.92 -22.17 -4.88
CA ASP A 47 -5.24 -21.83 -5.43
C ASP A 47 -6.16 -21.06 -4.47
N TRP A 48 -6.02 -21.28 -3.16
CA TRP A 48 -6.78 -20.57 -2.12
C TRP A 48 -6.36 -19.11 -1.91
N MET A 49 -5.20 -18.70 -2.43
CA MET A 49 -4.68 -17.32 -2.37
C MET A 49 -4.92 -16.53 -3.66
N GLN A 50 -5.45 -17.15 -4.71
CA GLN A 50 -5.65 -16.47 -5.98
C GLN A 50 -6.86 -15.52 -5.93
N VAL A 51 -6.72 -14.36 -6.57
CA VAL A 51 -7.81 -13.41 -6.72
C VAL A 51 -8.74 -13.87 -7.84
N ASN A 52 -9.93 -14.36 -7.48
CA ASN A 52 -10.88 -14.96 -8.42
C ASN A 52 -11.66 -13.95 -9.29
N GLY A 53 -11.48 -12.65 -9.09
CA GLY A 53 -12.27 -11.63 -9.79
C GLY A 53 -11.49 -10.36 -10.07
N ALA A 54 -11.16 -10.12 -11.35
CA ALA A 54 -10.82 -8.79 -11.80
C ALA A 54 -12.10 -7.94 -11.74
N SER A 55 -12.24 -7.14 -10.68
CA SER A 55 -13.39 -6.24 -10.49
C SER A 55 -13.41 -5.19 -11.60
N LYS A 56 -14.15 -5.48 -12.67
CA LYS A 56 -14.48 -4.54 -13.76
C LYS A 56 -15.56 -3.59 -13.23
N ILE A 57 -15.18 -2.70 -12.32
CA ILE A 57 -16.09 -1.66 -11.84
C ILE A 57 -16.33 -0.71 -13.02
N LYS A 58 -17.43 -0.94 -13.75
CA LYS A 58 -17.92 0.00 -14.76
C LYS A 58 -18.58 1.14 -14.00
N VAL A 59 -17.81 2.16 -13.64
CA VAL A 59 -18.37 3.37 -13.03
C VAL A 59 -19.32 3.97 -14.05
N ARG A 60 -20.62 3.91 -13.77
CA ARG A 60 -21.65 4.50 -14.61
C ARG A 60 -21.46 6.03 -14.54
N PRO A 61 -21.25 6.75 -15.65
CA PRO A 61 -21.18 8.20 -15.60
C PRO A 61 -22.54 8.74 -15.13
N ALA A 62 -22.50 9.67 -14.18
CA ALA A 62 -23.68 10.41 -13.76
C ALA A 62 -24.23 11.26 -14.93
N PRO A 63 -25.55 11.46 -15.03
CA PRO A 63 -26.19 12.20 -16.12
C PRO A 63 -25.80 13.69 -16.13
#